data_AF-A0A5N5PLF5-F1
#
_entry.id   AF-A0A5N5PLF5-F1
#
_cell.length_a   1.000
_cell.length_b   1.000
_cell.length_c   1.000
_cell.angle_alpha   90.00
_cell.angle_beta   90.00
_cell.angle_gamma   90.00
#
_symmetry.space_group_name_H-M   'P 1'
#
loop_
_entity.id
_entity.type
_entity.pdbx_description
1 polymer ?
#
loop_
_entity_poly.entity_id
_entity_poly.type
_entity_poly.pdbx_seq_one_letter_code
_entity_poly.pdbx_strand_id
1 'polypeptide(L)'
;MSSLRPHAIQLAKSLPPRLQTFFARYPAPAILPTGADPETHKTPYQQDTPNPFLPTKHPVTGKYHDPIYSLRRQAEIVKLARENGVEELLPYTPKGTYERLGKRVEFGLRVKGTGVGQKVKGHKHERQMIAKLVLPLDGEEENGYAQYAQPYQGMEEASQQQTYYAILSLTPETLDSSPSPSQILKRAYHRALLLHHPDKRKRHSPTSSSNHSPRPPSGTGSSITVDQISLAYATLSSPSMRSKYDSHLFLLRNDSQHAGNNSNLGNAFQTGIETIDLDDLDFDEEKEEWYRSCRCGNDRGYRFTEADLEEAGELGEVMVGCADCSLWLRVGFAVVDDDGDQEHEAKGGEEEGMAGERKGEEHSEGGRIGDGEERQGKDS
;
A
#
# COMPACT_ATOMS: atom_id res chain seq x y z
N MET A 1 -30.83 16.52 31.75
CA MET A 1 -29.44 16.02 31.93
C MET A 1 -29.33 14.80 32.85
N SER A 2 -30.32 14.50 33.72
CA SER A 2 -30.20 13.41 34.70
C SER A 2 -30.36 11.98 34.16
N SER A 3 -31.02 11.75 33.01
CA SER A 3 -31.17 10.39 32.44
C SER A 3 -29.96 9.91 31.64
N LEU A 4 -29.03 10.81 31.27
CA LEU A 4 -27.83 10.44 30.50
C LEU A 4 -26.78 9.74 31.36
N ARG A 5 -26.70 10.06 32.66
CA ARG A 5 -25.75 9.43 33.58
C ARG A 5 -25.97 7.92 33.76
N PRO A 6 -27.19 7.41 34.07
CA PRO A 6 -27.39 5.98 34.19
C PRO A 6 -27.15 5.25 32.86
N HIS A 7 -27.52 5.85 31.72
CA HIS A 7 -27.25 5.31 30.40
C HIS A 7 -25.74 5.23 30.10
N ALA A 8 -24.98 6.27 30.43
CA ALA A 8 -23.51 6.26 30.28
C ALA A 8 -22.85 5.19 31.16
N ILE A 9 -23.36 4.96 32.37
CA ILE A 9 -22.88 3.89 33.25
C ILE A 9 -23.21 2.51 32.64
N GLN A 10 -24.39 2.35 32.04
CA GLN A 10 -24.75 1.10 31.35
C GLN A 10 -23.85 0.85 30.13
N LEU A 11 -23.56 1.88 29.33
CA LEU A 11 -22.62 1.79 28.21
C LEU A 11 -21.19 1.44 28.68
N ALA A 12 -20.72 2.05 29.76
CA ALA A 12 -19.42 1.71 30.33
C ALA A 12 -19.37 0.25 30.82
N LYS A 13 -20.47 -0.24 31.39
CA LYS A 13 -20.62 -1.64 31.83
C LYS A 13 -20.81 -2.64 30.68
N SER A 14 -21.22 -2.19 29.50
CA SER A 14 -21.32 -3.07 28.32
C SER A 14 -20.00 -3.22 27.56
N LEU A 15 -18.95 -2.48 27.93
CA LEU A 15 -17.62 -2.63 27.34
C LEU A 15 -17.08 -4.05 27.58
N PRO A 16 -16.24 -4.59 26.67
CA PRO A 16 -15.56 -5.87 26.88
C PRO A 16 -14.81 -5.94 28.22
N PRO A 17 -14.82 -7.09 28.93
CA PRO A 17 -14.22 -7.22 30.27
C PRO A 17 -12.72 -6.93 30.26
N ARG A 18 -12.03 -7.21 29.15
CA ARG A 18 -10.62 -6.86 28.94
C ARG A 18 -10.36 -5.35 28.97
N LEU A 19 -11.26 -4.55 28.41
CA LEU A 19 -11.16 -3.08 28.46
C LEU A 19 -11.54 -2.55 29.83
N GLN A 20 -12.60 -3.08 30.44
CA GLN A 20 -13.00 -2.69 31.80
C GLN A 20 -11.88 -2.91 32.82
N THR A 21 -11.23 -4.09 32.78
CA THR A 21 -10.09 -4.40 33.64
C THR A 21 -8.88 -3.51 33.36
N PHE A 22 -8.63 -3.16 32.09
CA PHE A 22 -7.58 -2.22 31.73
C PHE A 22 -7.84 -0.83 32.32
N PHE A 23 -9.02 -0.25 32.09
CA PHE A 23 -9.36 1.08 32.60
C PHE A 23 -9.47 1.14 34.13
N ALA A 24 -9.84 0.03 34.79
CA ALA A 24 -9.82 -0.06 36.25
C ALA A 24 -8.38 0.01 36.82
N ARG A 25 -7.40 -0.54 36.08
CA ARG A 25 -5.98 -0.52 36.49
C ARG A 25 -5.26 0.76 36.06
N TYR A 26 -5.56 1.25 34.87
CA TYR A 26 -4.92 2.40 34.25
C TYR A 26 -5.98 3.42 33.78
N PRO A 27 -6.60 4.16 34.71
CA PRO A 27 -7.59 5.17 34.37
C PRO A 27 -6.94 6.37 33.66
N ALA A 28 -7.56 6.85 32.59
CA ALA A 28 -7.17 8.07 31.91
C ALA A 28 -7.44 9.30 32.79
N PRO A 29 -6.67 10.40 32.66
CA PRO A 29 -6.94 11.62 33.40
C PRO A 29 -8.33 12.21 33.08
N ALA A 30 -8.85 11.96 31.87
CA ALA A 30 -10.17 12.42 31.44
C ALA A 30 -11.35 11.82 32.22
N ILE A 31 -11.18 10.64 32.83
CA ILE A 31 -12.25 9.95 33.58
C ILE A 31 -12.15 10.15 35.09
N LEU A 32 -11.10 10.83 35.57
CA LEU A 32 -10.95 11.17 36.99
C LEU A 32 -12.03 12.18 37.42
N PRO A 33 -12.42 12.18 38.71
CA PRO A 33 -13.41 13.13 39.20
C PRO A 33 -12.94 14.57 39.01
N THR A 34 -13.85 15.48 38.70
CA THR A 34 -13.53 16.89 38.45
C THR A 34 -12.81 17.50 39.65
N GLY A 35 -11.58 17.97 39.44
CA GLY A 35 -10.72 18.52 40.50
C GLY A 35 -9.72 17.52 41.11
N ALA A 36 -9.68 16.27 40.62
CA ALA A 36 -8.61 15.34 40.95
C ALA A 36 -7.32 15.72 40.20
N ASP A 37 -6.22 15.83 40.95
CA ASP A 37 -4.90 15.96 40.35
C ASP A 37 -4.43 14.59 39.80
N PRO A 38 -3.98 14.51 38.55
CA PRO A 38 -3.56 13.25 37.93
C PRO A 38 -2.31 12.65 38.60
N GLU A 39 -1.54 13.46 39.33
CA GLU A 39 -0.35 13.01 40.05
C GLU A 39 -0.69 12.33 41.39
N THR A 40 -1.78 12.72 42.06
CA THR A 40 -2.16 12.20 43.38
C THR A 40 -3.10 11.00 43.27
N HIS A 41 -3.95 10.96 42.24
CA HIS A 41 -4.93 9.89 42.01
C HIS A 41 -4.39 8.76 41.11
N LYS A 42 -3.13 8.36 41.31
CA LYS A 42 -2.53 7.22 40.59
C LYS A 42 -2.88 5.90 41.26
N THR A 43 -3.31 4.92 40.48
CA THR A 43 -3.45 3.54 40.96
C THR A 43 -2.08 2.94 41.30
N PRO A 44 -2.00 1.87 42.12
CA PRO A 44 -0.74 1.18 42.37
C PRO A 44 -0.01 0.77 41.07
N TYR A 45 -0.78 0.30 40.07
CA TYR A 45 -0.24 -0.07 38.76
C TYR A 45 0.37 1.12 37.99
N GLN A 46 -0.26 2.31 38.08
CA GLN A 46 0.25 3.53 37.47
C GLN A 46 1.48 4.11 38.19
N GLN A 47 1.62 3.85 39.49
CA GLN A 47 2.80 4.24 40.26
C GLN A 47 4.01 3.40 39.86
N ASP A 48 3.83 2.09 39.71
CA ASP A 48 4.88 1.18 39.27
C ASP A 48 5.26 1.43 37.80
N THR A 49 4.26 1.59 36.94
CA THR A 49 4.43 1.80 35.50
C THR A 49 3.49 2.89 35.00
N PRO A 50 3.99 4.13 34.79
CA PRO A 50 3.16 5.24 34.33
C PRO A 50 2.44 4.97 33.00
N ASN A 51 3.14 4.33 32.05
CA ASN A 51 2.55 3.83 30.82
C ASN A 51 2.82 2.33 30.66
N PRO A 52 1.77 1.49 30.68
CA PRO A 52 1.94 0.03 30.64
C PRO A 52 2.26 -0.52 29.22
N PHE A 53 2.25 0.35 28.20
CA PHE A 53 2.58 0.00 26.81
C PHE A 53 4.03 0.28 26.43
N LEU A 54 4.77 1.00 27.28
CA LEU A 54 6.16 1.35 27.01
C LEU A 54 7.10 0.59 27.95
N PRO A 55 8.31 0.25 27.50
CA PRO A 55 9.33 -0.30 28.38
C PRO A 55 9.76 0.75 29.40
N THR A 56 9.85 0.36 30.66
CA THR A 56 10.24 1.25 31.77
C THR A 56 11.63 0.91 32.26
N LYS A 57 12.44 1.93 32.56
CA LYS A 57 13.78 1.73 33.12
C LYS A 57 13.69 1.69 34.64
N HIS A 58 14.15 0.61 35.25
CA HIS A 58 14.15 0.48 36.70
C HIS A 58 15.15 1.47 37.32
N PRO A 59 14.77 2.26 38.35
CA PRO A 59 15.62 3.31 38.89
C PRO A 59 16.88 2.77 39.58
N VAL A 60 16.78 1.64 40.31
CA VAL A 60 17.92 1.05 41.04
C VAL A 60 18.85 0.24 40.13
N THR A 61 18.31 -0.74 39.39
CA THR A 61 19.11 -1.65 38.55
C THR A 61 19.51 -1.06 37.20
N GLY A 62 18.85 0.01 36.74
CA GLY A 62 19.10 0.65 35.45
C GLY A 62 18.71 -0.18 34.22
N LYS A 63 18.16 -1.39 34.41
CA LYS A 63 17.71 -2.26 33.32
C LYS A 63 16.33 -1.82 32.82
N TYR A 64 16.08 -2.01 31.53
CA TYR A 64 14.75 -1.86 30.96
C TYR A 64 13.93 -3.11 31.26
N HIS A 65 12.74 -2.92 31.79
CA HIS A 65 11.72 -3.95 31.87
C HIS A 65 10.85 -3.88 30.61
N ASP A 66 10.45 -5.04 30.13
CA ASP A 66 9.50 -5.16 29.05
C ASP A 66 8.16 -4.50 29.43
N PRO A 67 7.42 -3.96 28.44
CA PRO A 67 6.11 -3.39 28.71
C PRO A 67 5.17 -4.47 29.28
N ILE A 68 4.35 -4.10 30.26
CA ILE A 68 3.37 -4.98 30.91
C ILE A 68 2.43 -5.65 29.90
N TYR A 69 2.09 -4.92 28.84
CA TYR A 69 1.40 -5.46 27.67
C TYR A 69 2.36 -5.50 26.48
N SER A 70 2.58 -6.70 25.93
CA SER A 70 3.34 -6.90 24.69
C SER A 70 2.68 -6.19 23.51
N LEU A 71 3.44 -5.94 22.43
CA LEU A 71 2.94 -5.26 21.22
C LEU A 71 1.70 -5.94 20.61
N ARG A 72 1.59 -7.26 20.71
CA ARG A 72 0.38 -8.02 20.31
C ARG A 72 -0.82 -7.64 21.18
N ARG A 73 -0.67 -7.72 22.51
CA ARG A 73 -1.73 -7.36 23.46
C ARG A 73 -2.12 -5.89 23.38
N GLN A 74 -1.17 -5.00 23.09
CA GLN A 74 -1.44 -3.59 22.80
C GLN A 74 -2.35 -3.45 21.58
N ALA A 75 -2.04 -4.13 20.47
CA ALA A 75 -2.86 -4.09 19.27
C ALA A 75 -4.28 -4.64 19.51
N GLU A 76 -4.41 -5.73 20.28
CA GLU A 76 -5.72 -6.27 20.68
C GLU A 76 -6.54 -5.26 21.50
N ILE A 77 -5.92 -4.59 22.48
CA ILE A 77 -6.58 -3.57 23.30
C ILE A 77 -6.98 -2.36 22.45
N VAL A 78 -6.11 -1.88 21.56
CA VAL A 78 -6.41 -0.78 20.63
C VAL A 78 -7.53 -1.16 19.67
N LYS A 79 -7.53 -2.39 19.12
CA LYS A 79 -8.60 -2.89 18.25
C LYS A 79 -9.95 -2.88 18.97
N LEU A 80 -10.01 -3.44 20.19
CA LEU A 80 -11.21 -3.43 21.01
C LEU A 80 -11.66 -2.00 21.35
N ALA A 81 -10.72 -1.12 21.70
CA ALA A 81 -11.05 0.25 22.07
C ALA A 81 -11.59 1.04 20.88
N ARG A 82 -11.05 0.82 19.68
CA ARG A 82 -11.54 1.41 18.42
C ARG A 82 -12.96 0.94 18.09
N GLU A 83 -13.22 -0.36 18.18
CA GLU A 83 -14.56 -0.94 17.96
C GLU A 83 -15.61 -0.38 18.92
N ASN A 84 -15.19 -0.01 20.14
CA ASN A 84 -16.07 0.55 21.18
C ASN A 84 -15.99 2.08 21.29
N GLY A 85 -15.23 2.77 20.42
CA GLY A 85 -15.10 4.23 20.41
C GLY A 85 -14.41 4.85 21.64
N VAL A 86 -13.57 4.09 22.35
CA VAL A 86 -12.86 4.50 23.58
C VAL A 86 -11.34 4.55 23.41
N GLU A 87 -10.84 4.64 22.16
CA GLU A 87 -9.42 4.65 21.85
C GLU A 87 -8.69 5.87 22.46
N GLU A 88 -9.33 7.04 22.50
CA GLU A 88 -8.76 8.28 23.06
C GLU A 88 -8.50 8.21 24.57
N LEU A 89 -9.11 7.24 25.27
CA LEU A 89 -8.89 7.01 26.69
C LEU A 89 -7.67 6.12 26.96
N LEU A 90 -7.06 5.54 25.92
CA LEU A 90 -5.84 4.74 26.09
C LEU A 90 -4.61 5.65 26.25
N PRO A 91 -3.60 5.23 27.04
CA PRO A 91 -2.32 5.92 27.06
C PRO A 91 -1.61 5.75 25.71
N TYR A 92 -0.64 6.63 25.43
CA TYR A 92 0.12 6.60 24.18
C TYR A 92 0.65 5.20 23.85
N THR A 93 0.40 4.76 22.62
CA THR A 93 0.82 3.45 22.10
C THR A 93 1.30 3.58 20.66
N PRO A 94 2.39 2.90 20.27
CA PRO A 94 2.84 2.86 18.88
C PRO A 94 1.85 2.15 17.94
N LYS A 95 0.87 1.42 18.49
CA LYS A 95 -0.17 0.71 17.74
C LYS A 95 -1.47 1.51 17.57
N GLY A 96 -1.58 2.70 18.18
CA GLY A 96 -2.73 3.58 18.06
C GLY A 96 -2.97 4.07 16.63
N THR A 97 -4.23 4.30 16.28
CA THR A 97 -4.65 4.69 14.92
C THR A 97 -4.10 6.06 14.55
N TYR A 98 -4.30 7.05 15.42
CA TYR A 98 -3.82 8.42 15.23
C TYR A 98 -2.30 8.48 15.14
N GLU A 99 -1.58 7.73 15.97
CA GLU A 99 -0.11 7.70 15.99
C GLU A 99 0.45 7.03 14.74
N ARG A 100 -0.15 5.93 14.27
CA ARG A 100 0.27 5.24 13.05
C ARG A 100 0.02 6.11 11.82
N LEU A 101 -1.14 6.77 11.76
CA LEU A 101 -1.49 7.67 10.67
C LEU A 101 -0.59 8.90 10.68
N GLY A 102 -0.40 9.54 11.84
CA GLY A 102 0.49 10.70 12.01
C GLY A 102 1.91 10.40 11.55
N LYS A 103 2.49 9.26 11.98
CA LYS A 103 3.82 8.85 11.52
C LYS A 103 3.88 8.58 10.01
N ARG A 104 2.84 7.98 9.43
CA ARG A 104 2.78 7.72 7.98
C ARG A 104 2.71 9.03 7.19
N VAL A 105 1.95 10.01 7.67
CA VAL A 105 1.81 11.32 7.03
C VAL A 105 3.10 12.14 7.18
N GLU A 106 3.69 12.17 8.37
CA GLU A 106 4.90 12.94 8.66
C GLU A 106 6.14 12.39 7.93
N PHE A 107 6.34 11.08 7.97
CA PHE A 107 7.58 10.46 7.49
C PHE A 107 7.46 9.78 6.12
N GLY A 108 6.23 9.53 5.63
CA GLY A 108 5.99 8.82 4.38
C GLY A 108 6.47 7.36 4.39
N LEU A 109 6.51 6.75 3.20
CA LEU A 109 7.10 5.43 3.00
C LEU A 109 8.63 5.55 3.10
N ARG A 110 9.25 4.68 3.89
CA ARG A 110 10.71 4.73 4.16
C ARG A 110 11.44 3.43 3.81
N VAL A 111 10.81 2.58 3.01
CA VAL A 111 11.42 1.34 2.51
C VAL A 111 12.56 1.68 1.54
N LYS A 112 13.61 0.86 1.54
CA LYS A 112 14.76 1.09 0.64
C LYS A 112 14.31 0.97 -0.82
N GLY A 113 14.71 1.93 -1.66
CA GLY A 113 14.37 1.95 -3.09
C GLY A 113 13.14 2.78 -3.42
N THR A 114 11.99 2.44 -2.84
CA THR A 114 10.68 3.09 -3.11
C THR A 114 10.27 4.13 -2.07
N GLY A 115 10.98 4.22 -0.94
CA GLY A 115 10.73 5.23 0.07
C GLY A 115 11.04 6.65 -0.42
N VAL A 116 10.42 7.63 0.23
CA VAL A 116 10.60 9.05 -0.09
C VAL A 116 12.10 9.40 -0.03
N GLY A 117 12.62 9.98 -1.12
CA GLY A 117 14.03 10.33 -1.25
C GLY A 117 14.99 9.15 -1.47
N GLN A 118 14.49 7.91 -1.63
CA GLN A 118 15.29 6.77 -2.05
C GLN A 118 15.24 6.58 -3.56
N LYS A 119 16.24 5.88 -4.10
CA LYS A 119 16.31 5.49 -5.50
C LYS A 119 16.43 3.97 -5.60
N VAL A 120 15.66 3.37 -6.50
CA VAL A 120 15.76 1.96 -6.82
C VAL A 120 17.12 1.64 -7.43
N LYS A 121 17.70 0.50 -7.02
CA LYS A 121 19.02 0.06 -7.52
C LYS A 121 18.99 -0.34 -9.00
N GLY A 122 17.84 -0.77 -9.50
CA GLY A 122 17.68 -1.39 -10.82
C GLY A 122 18.27 -2.79 -10.89
N HIS A 123 17.79 -3.65 -11.79
CA HIS A 123 18.33 -5.00 -11.98
C HIS A 123 19.71 -4.96 -12.63
N LYS A 124 20.48 -6.05 -12.51
CA LYS A 124 21.85 -6.10 -13.08
C LYS A 124 21.87 -5.84 -14.59
N HIS A 125 20.90 -6.39 -15.33
CA HIS A 125 20.82 -6.21 -16.78
C HIS A 125 20.50 -4.76 -17.17
N GLU A 126 19.58 -4.09 -16.46
CA GLU A 126 19.25 -2.67 -16.67
C GLU A 126 20.48 -1.78 -16.49
N ARG A 127 21.26 -2.03 -15.43
CA ARG A 127 22.49 -1.27 -15.15
C ARG A 127 23.59 -1.51 -16.20
N GLN A 128 23.62 -2.68 -16.82
CA GLN A 128 24.66 -3.07 -17.78
C GLN A 128 24.24 -2.82 -19.24
N MET A 129 22.96 -2.55 -19.52
CA MET A 129 22.48 -2.33 -20.90
C MET A 129 23.22 -1.20 -21.60
N ILE A 130 23.42 -0.06 -20.92
CA ILE A 130 24.12 1.08 -21.50
C ILE A 130 25.56 0.70 -21.86
N ALA A 131 26.27 0.02 -20.95
CA ALA A 131 27.63 -0.43 -21.23
C ALA A 131 27.69 -1.43 -22.40
N LYS A 132 26.72 -2.34 -22.51
CA LYS A 132 26.65 -3.31 -23.62
C LYS A 132 26.28 -2.68 -24.96
N LEU A 133 25.47 -1.62 -24.98
CA LEU A 133 25.06 -0.93 -26.20
C LEU A 133 26.11 0.09 -26.67
N VAL A 134 26.92 0.62 -25.75
CA VAL A 134 27.94 1.64 -26.03
C VAL A 134 29.32 1.05 -26.30
N LEU A 135 29.58 -0.21 -25.92
CA LEU A 135 30.78 -0.91 -26.36
C LEU A 135 30.64 -1.21 -27.86
N PRO A 136 31.49 -0.61 -28.72
CA PRO A 136 31.48 -0.89 -30.14
C PRO A 136 31.79 -2.37 -30.37
N LEU A 137 31.16 -2.93 -31.39
CA LEU A 137 31.69 -4.08 -32.08
C LEU A 137 33.09 -3.69 -32.60
N ASP A 138 34.12 -3.95 -31.81
CA ASP A 138 35.51 -3.88 -32.23
C ASP A 138 35.76 -5.07 -33.16
N GLY A 139 35.20 -5.00 -34.36
CA GLY A 139 35.23 -6.08 -35.33
C GLY A 139 34.26 -5.83 -36.47
N GLU A 140 34.80 -5.20 -37.52
CA GLU A 140 34.34 -5.20 -38.91
C GLU A 140 33.55 -3.97 -39.41
N GLU A 141 34.33 -3.15 -40.10
CA GLU A 141 34.07 -2.54 -41.42
C GLU A 141 33.19 -1.29 -41.52
N GLU A 142 33.85 -0.27 -42.09
CA GLU A 142 33.31 0.87 -42.80
C GLU A 142 32.05 0.51 -43.61
N ASN A 143 30.91 1.08 -43.25
CA ASN A 143 30.00 1.62 -44.25
C ASN A 143 29.09 2.68 -43.63
N GLY A 144 29.17 3.88 -44.19
CA GLY A 144 28.56 5.08 -43.66
C GLY A 144 27.04 5.00 -43.62
N TYR A 145 26.48 5.09 -42.43
CA TYR A 145 25.11 5.57 -42.18
C TYR A 145 25.02 6.17 -40.77
N ALA A 146 25.88 7.16 -40.48
CA ALA A 146 25.87 7.90 -39.22
C ALA A 146 25.42 9.35 -39.42
N GLN A 147 24.23 9.56 -40.01
CA GLN A 147 23.65 10.90 -40.18
C GLN A 147 22.39 11.18 -39.33
N TYR A 148 21.94 10.27 -38.47
CA TYR A 148 20.71 10.49 -37.68
C TYR A 148 20.78 10.12 -36.19
N ALA A 149 21.95 10.27 -35.55
CA ALA A 149 22.05 10.23 -34.10
C ALA A 149 22.39 11.62 -33.56
N GLN A 150 21.43 12.55 -33.65
CA GLN A 150 21.45 13.77 -32.84
C GLN A 150 20.94 13.42 -31.43
N PRO A 151 21.71 13.69 -30.35
CA PRO A 151 21.19 13.59 -29.00
C PRO A 151 20.18 14.73 -28.81
N TYR A 152 18.90 14.39 -28.72
CA TYR A 152 17.85 15.32 -28.33
C TYR A 152 17.99 15.63 -26.84
N GLN A 153 18.91 16.54 -26.55
CA GLN A 153 19.10 17.13 -25.25
C GLN A 153 18.32 18.45 -25.24
N GLY A 154 17.14 18.42 -24.63
CA GLY A 154 16.33 19.61 -24.41
C GLY A 154 14.85 19.33 -24.53
N MET A 155 14.20 19.19 -23.36
CA MET A 155 13.01 19.93 -22.94
C MET A 155 12.11 19.04 -22.08
N GLU A 156 12.50 18.95 -20.80
CA GLU A 156 11.55 18.91 -19.70
C GLU A 156 10.71 20.19 -19.73
N GLU A 157 9.56 20.17 -20.41
CA GLU A 157 8.50 21.14 -20.18
C GLU A 157 7.16 20.41 -20.15
N ALA A 158 6.74 20.07 -18.93
CA ALA A 158 5.36 19.73 -18.63
C ALA A 158 4.48 20.99 -18.82
N SER A 159 4.20 21.33 -20.08
CA SER A 159 3.19 22.31 -20.44
C SER A 159 2.11 21.61 -21.25
N GLN A 160 0.98 21.32 -20.61
CA GLN A 160 -0.34 21.03 -21.20
C GLN A 160 -0.30 20.74 -22.71
N GLN A 161 0.15 19.54 -23.10
CA GLN A 161 0.21 19.16 -24.50
C GLN A 161 -1.22 19.10 -25.04
N GLN A 162 -1.55 20.05 -25.91
CA GLN A 162 -2.84 20.11 -26.57
C GLN A 162 -3.03 18.84 -27.39
N THR A 163 -4.16 18.15 -27.20
CA THR A 163 -4.44 16.89 -27.90
C THR A 163 -4.49 17.11 -29.42
N TYR A 164 -4.20 16.09 -30.22
CA TYR A 164 -4.26 16.15 -31.68
C TYR A 164 -5.67 16.49 -32.18
N TYR A 165 -6.68 16.04 -31.42
CA TYR A 165 -8.08 16.46 -31.57
C TYR A 165 -8.26 17.97 -31.39
N ALA A 166 -7.67 18.54 -30.34
CA ALA A 166 -7.73 19.97 -30.08
C ALA A 166 -6.92 20.81 -31.10
N ILE A 167 -5.81 20.29 -31.64
CA ILE A 167 -5.02 20.94 -32.70
C ILE A 167 -5.82 21.08 -33.99
N LEU A 168 -6.59 20.06 -34.36
CA LEU A 168 -7.45 20.07 -35.55
C LEU A 168 -8.87 20.61 -35.26
N SER A 169 -9.15 21.04 -34.03
CA SER A 169 -10.47 21.50 -33.57
C SER A 169 -11.59 20.49 -33.85
N LEU A 170 -11.30 19.21 -33.61
CA LEU A 170 -12.23 18.08 -33.75
C LEU A 170 -12.46 17.42 -32.40
N THR A 171 -13.61 16.77 -32.23
CA THR A 171 -13.86 15.88 -31.09
C THR A 171 -13.88 14.43 -31.58
N PRO A 172 -13.50 13.45 -30.74
CA PRO A 172 -13.57 12.02 -31.11
C PRO A 172 -14.96 11.63 -31.63
N GLU A 173 -16.01 12.13 -31.00
CA GLU A 173 -17.42 11.89 -31.37
C GLU A 173 -17.76 12.32 -32.80
N THR A 174 -17.18 13.43 -33.30
CA THR A 174 -17.43 13.92 -34.66
C THR A 174 -16.81 13.04 -35.74
N LEU A 175 -15.79 12.25 -35.40
CA LEU A 175 -15.15 11.31 -36.33
C LEU A 175 -15.79 9.92 -36.27
N ASP A 176 -16.36 9.54 -35.13
CA ASP A 176 -16.98 8.21 -34.95
C ASP A 176 -18.44 8.17 -35.43
N SER A 177 -19.14 9.29 -35.38
CA SER A 177 -20.54 9.40 -35.84
C SER A 177 -20.71 9.70 -37.34
N SER A 178 -19.61 9.99 -38.05
CA SER A 178 -19.68 10.42 -39.44
C SER A 178 -19.43 9.29 -40.45
N PRO A 179 -20.21 9.19 -41.54
CA PRO A 179 -19.97 8.22 -42.60
C PRO A 179 -18.72 8.49 -43.45
N SER A 180 -18.11 9.69 -43.35
CA SER A 180 -16.91 10.06 -44.14
C SER A 180 -15.84 10.80 -43.31
N PRO A 181 -15.19 10.13 -42.33
CA PRO A 181 -14.23 10.76 -41.41
C PRO A 181 -13.01 11.35 -42.11
N SER A 182 -12.58 10.77 -43.23
CA SER A 182 -11.44 11.26 -44.02
C SER A 182 -11.70 12.63 -44.67
N GLN A 183 -12.95 12.94 -45.03
CA GLN A 183 -13.31 14.24 -45.60
C GLN A 183 -13.36 15.32 -44.51
N ILE A 184 -13.85 14.97 -43.33
CA ILE A 184 -13.86 15.85 -42.16
C ILE A 184 -12.44 16.19 -41.73
N LEU A 185 -11.57 15.18 -41.63
CA LEU A 185 -10.14 15.37 -41.30
C LEU A 185 -9.43 16.25 -42.33
N LYS A 186 -9.64 16.02 -43.63
CA LYS A 186 -9.05 16.85 -44.69
C LYS A 186 -9.50 18.30 -44.63
N ARG A 187 -10.81 18.53 -44.37
CA ARG A 187 -11.36 19.89 -44.23
C ARG A 187 -10.81 20.59 -42.98
N ALA A 188 -10.69 19.87 -41.87
CA ALA A 188 -10.12 20.37 -40.62
C ALA A 188 -8.63 20.72 -40.77
N TYR A 189 -7.86 19.85 -41.41
CA TYR A 189 -6.45 20.09 -41.75
C TYR A 189 -6.25 21.33 -42.62
N HIS A 190 -7.02 21.46 -43.70
CA HIS A 190 -6.96 22.63 -44.58
C HIS A 190 -7.35 23.92 -43.85
N ARG A 191 -8.37 23.88 -42.98
CA ARG A 191 -8.75 25.00 -42.12
C ARG A 191 -7.62 25.37 -41.14
N ALA A 192 -7.02 24.40 -40.47
CA ALA A 192 -5.95 24.62 -39.51
C ALA A 192 -4.72 25.25 -40.17
N LEU A 193 -4.31 24.76 -41.35
CA LEU A 193 -3.21 25.36 -42.11
C LEU A 193 -3.50 26.81 -42.51
N LEU A 194 -4.72 27.14 -42.96
CA LEU A 194 -5.10 28.50 -43.35
C LEU A 194 -5.16 29.49 -42.18
N LEU A 195 -5.41 28.99 -40.96
CA LEU A 195 -5.44 29.77 -39.74
C LEU A 195 -4.04 29.97 -39.15
N HIS A 196 -3.18 28.94 -39.21
CA HIS A 196 -1.86 28.92 -38.55
C HIS A 196 -0.68 29.11 -39.51
N HIS A 197 -0.93 29.46 -40.78
CA HIS A 197 0.11 29.73 -41.76
C HIS A 197 1.06 30.86 -41.31
N PRO A 198 2.40 30.68 -41.37
CA PRO A 198 3.37 31.67 -40.90
C PRO A 198 3.32 33.00 -41.68
N ASP A 199 2.79 32.98 -42.91
CA ASP A 199 2.66 34.18 -43.76
C ASP A 199 1.59 35.18 -43.27
N LYS A 200 0.61 34.72 -42.47
CA LYS A 200 -0.34 35.61 -41.78
C LYS A 200 0.22 36.18 -40.48
N ARG A 201 1.15 35.48 -39.83
CA ARG A 201 1.78 35.89 -38.57
C ARG A 201 2.84 37.00 -38.76
N LYS A 202 3.43 37.11 -39.97
CA LYS A 202 4.39 38.17 -40.33
C LYS A 202 3.76 39.56 -40.53
N ARG A 203 2.43 39.70 -40.52
CA ARG A 203 1.75 41.00 -40.75
C ARG A 203 1.48 41.82 -39.47
N HIS A 204 1.93 41.38 -38.30
CA HIS A 204 1.76 42.12 -37.05
C HIS A 204 3.12 42.46 -36.42
N SER A 205 3.79 43.45 -37.00
CA SER A 205 4.71 44.33 -36.26
C SER A 205 3.89 45.51 -35.69
N PRO A 206 4.07 45.91 -34.43
CA PRO A 206 3.08 46.69 -33.71
C PRO A 206 3.18 48.19 -34.02
N THR A 207 2.11 48.77 -34.57
CA THR A 207 1.83 50.20 -34.44
C THR A 207 0.42 50.38 -33.90
N SER A 208 0.38 50.79 -32.63
CA SER A 208 -0.63 51.46 -31.82
C SER A 208 -2.08 51.66 -32.31
N SER A 209 -3.01 51.30 -31.41
CA SER A 209 -4.21 52.06 -30.97
C SER A 209 -5.64 51.71 -31.46
N SER A 210 -6.46 51.38 -30.46
CA SER A 210 -7.88 51.71 -30.22
C SER A 210 -9.03 50.71 -30.53
N ASN A 211 -9.63 50.25 -29.43
CA ASN A 211 -11.06 50.12 -29.06
C ASN A 211 -12.03 49.05 -29.62
N HIS A 212 -12.65 48.37 -28.63
CA HIS A 212 -13.99 47.73 -28.52
C HIS A 212 -14.20 46.23 -28.86
N SER A 213 -14.33 45.43 -27.77
CA SER A 213 -15.19 44.25 -27.41
C SER A 213 -15.65 43.19 -28.43
N PRO A 214 -16.06 41.95 -28.01
CA PRO A 214 -16.00 41.31 -26.69
C PRO A 214 -15.13 40.03 -26.61
N ARG A 215 -14.75 39.72 -25.38
CA ARG A 215 -13.90 38.63 -24.89
C ARG A 215 -14.38 37.20 -25.24
N PRO A 216 -13.55 36.33 -25.86
CA PRO A 216 -13.72 34.88 -25.77
C PRO A 216 -13.06 34.34 -24.49
N PRO A 217 -13.51 33.18 -23.97
CA PRO A 217 -13.00 32.63 -22.72
C PRO A 217 -11.58 32.08 -22.89
N SER A 218 -10.83 32.25 -21.80
CA SER A 218 -9.47 31.82 -21.53
C SER A 218 -9.13 30.41 -22.02
N GLY A 219 -7.99 30.25 -22.70
CA GLY A 219 -7.37 28.95 -22.95
C GLY A 219 -6.18 29.00 -23.91
N THR A 220 -4.96 28.79 -23.36
CA THR A 220 -3.77 28.26 -24.05
C THR A 220 -3.28 28.97 -25.32
N GLY A 221 -2.46 30.00 -25.15
CA GLY A 221 -1.70 30.63 -26.24
C GLY A 221 -0.42 29.87 -26.62
N SER A 222 -0.48 28.56 -26.85
CA SER A 222 0.60 27.86 -27.57
C SER A 222 0.35 28.07 -29.06
N SER A 223 1.25 28.75 -29.75
CA SER A 223 1.07 28.98 -31.18
C SER A 223 1.24 27.66 -31.94
N ILE A 224 0.14 27.06 -32.36
CA ILE A 224 0.12 25.81 -33.13
C ILE A 224 1.01 25.97 -34.37
N THR A 225 2.02 25.11 -34.52
CA THR A 225 2.94 25.12 -35.68
C THR A 225 2.40 24.27 -36.82
N VAL A 226 2.89 24.52 -38.04
CA VAL A 226 2.52 23.72 -39.22
C VAL A 226 2.92 22.25 -39.04
N ASP A 227 4.05 21.99 -38.38
CA ASP A 227 4.53 20.63 -38.10
C ASP A 227 3.63 19.88 -37.11
N GLN A 228 3.04 20.59 -36.13
CA GLN A 228 2.06 20.00 -35.22
C GLN A 228 0.74 19.66 -35.92
N ILE A 229 0.32 20.48 -36.89
CA ILE A 229 -0.90 20.25 -37.68
C ILE A 229 -0.71 19.06 -38.63
N SER A 230 0.46 18.95 -39.26
CA SER A 230 0.79 17.83 -40.15
C SER A 230 0.89 16.51 -39.37
N LEU A 231 1.53 16.53 -38.19
CA LEU A 231 1.60 15.37 -37.31
C LEU A 231 0.21 14.91 -36.84
N ALA A 232 -0.63 15.85 -36.36
CA ALA A 232 -1.99 15.54 -35.93
C ALA A 232 -2.83 14.91 -37.06
N TYR A 233 -2.74 15.44 -38.28
CA TYR A 233 -3.44 14.86 -39.43
C TYR A 233 -2.88 13.48 -39.80
N ALA A 234 -1.56 13.31 -39.84
CA ALA A 234 -0.95 12.02 -40.14
C ALA A 234 -1.41 10.93 -39.16
N THR A 235 -1.38 11.22 -37.85
CA THR A 235 -1.81 10.28 -36.81
C THR A 235 -3.31 9.98 -36.88
N LEU A 236 -4.18 11.00 -37.00
CA LEU A 236 -5.64 10.79 -37.03
C LEU A 236 -6.17 10.26 -38.38
N SER A 237 -5.42 10.41 -39.47
CA SER A 237 -5.84 9.95 -40.81
C SER A 237 -5.83 8.43 -40.98
N SER A 238 -5.02 7.71 -40.21
CA SER A 238 -4.97 6.24 -40.27
C SER A 238 -5.71 5.61 -39.08
N PRO A 239 -6.59 4.62 -39.29
CA PRO A 239 -7.33 3.98 -38.20
C PRO A 239 -6.43 3.34 -37.13
N SER A 240 -5.31 2.74 -37.54
CA SER A 240 -4.37 2.08 -36.62
C SER A 240 -3.61 3.06 -35.74
N MET A 241 -3.07 4.15 -36.30
CA MET A 241 -2.36 5.16 -35.50
C MET A 241 -3.32 5.97 -34.62
N ARG A 242 -4.55 6.22 -35.10
CA ARG A 242 -5.62 6.83 -34.30
C ARG A 242 -5.96 5.98 -33.08
N SER A 243 -6.20 4.67 -33.26
CA SER A 243 -6.52 3.77 -32.15
C SER A 243 -5.41 3.73 -31.10
N LYS A 244 -4.12 3.67 -31.51
CA LYS A 244 -2.99 3.74 -30.58
C LYS A 244 -2.94 5.06 -29.82
N TYR A 245 -3.21 6.17 -30.50
CA TYR A 245 -3.26 7.49 -29.90
C TYR A 245 -4.43 7.64 -28.91
N ASP A 246 -5.59 7.08 -29.23
CA ASP A 246 -6.78 7.08 -28.37
C ASP A 246 -6.55 6.25 -27.10
N SER A 247 -5.91 5.08 -27.22
CA SER A 247 -5.46 4.29 -26.06
C SER A 247 -4.49 5.07 -25.18
N HIS A 248 -3.56 5.82 -25.79
CA HIS A 248 -2.61 6.65 -25.04
C HIS A 248 -3.28 7.82 -24.31
N LEU A 249 -4.26 8.49 -24.93
CA LEU A 249 -5.04 9.54 -24.25
C LEU A 249 -5.89 8.99 -23.10
N PHE A 250 -6.41 7.76 -23.22
CA PHE A 250 -7.14 7.09 -22.15
C PHE A 250 -6.24 6.83 -20.94
N LEU A 251 -5.03 6.30 -21.17
CA LEU A 251 -4.06 6.04 -20.10
C LEU A 251 -3.60 7.31 -19.38
N LEU A 252 -3.27 8.38 -20.13
CA LEU A 252 -2.86 9.67 -19.54
C LEU A 252 -3.97 10.34 -18.72
N ARG A 253 -5.23 10.18 -19.13
CA ARG A 253 -6.36 10.73 -18.38
C ARG A 253 -6.62 9.98 -17.07
N ASN A 254 -6.28 8.70 -17.01
CA ASN A 254 -6.36 7.90 -15.80
C ASN A 254 -5.23 8.26 -14.80
N ASP A 255 -4.03 8.51 -15.31
CA ASP A 255 -2.87 8.90 -14.48
C ASP A 255 -3.03 10.29 -13.84
N SER A 256 -3.70 11.21 -14.54
CA SER A 256 -3.98 12.58 -14.08
C SER A 256 -5.03 12.68 -12.97
N GLN A 257 -5.74 11.59 -12.64
CA GLN A 257 -6.75 11.56 -11.57
C GLN A 257 -6.28 10.92 -10.26
N HIS A 258 -5.06 10.37 -10.20
CA HIS A 258 -4.50 9.80 -8.98
C HIS A 258 -3.74 10.81 -8.08
N ALA A 259 -3.72 12.09 -8.45
CA ALA A 259 -3.15 13.16 -7.62
C ALA A 259 -4.18 13.93 -6.76
N GLY A 260 -5.45 13.53 -6.73
CA GLY A 260 -6.48 14.30 -6.01
C GLY A 260 -7.65 13.48 -5.49
N ASN A 261 -7.61 13.23 -4.17
CA ASN A 261 -8.72 12.90 -3.28
C ASN A 261 -9.42 11.54 -3.41
N ASN A 262 -9.27 10.81 -2.31
CA ASN A 262 -10.12 9.74 -1.84
C ASN A 262 -11.47 10.32 -1.37
N SER A 263 -12.55 10.12 -2.13
CA SER A 263 -13.92 10.04 -1.59
C SER A 263 -14.91 9.50 -2.65
N ASN A 264 -15.17 8.20 -2.58
CA ASN A 264 -16.49 7.58 -2.71
C ASN A 264 -17.42 8.03 -3.88
N LEU A 265 -17.34 7.33 -5.02
CA LEU A 265 -18.44 6.95 -5.93
C LEU A 265 -17.81 6.07 -7.03
N GLY A 266 -18.15 4.79 -7.17
CA GLY A 266 -19.45 4.38 -7.70
C GLY A 266 -19.45 4.53 -9.24
N ASN A 267 -19.23 3.42 -9.95
CA ASN A 267 -19.46 3.23 -11.39
C ASN A 267 -18.47 3.87 -12.39
N ALA A 268 -17.16 3.71 -12.18
CA ALA A 268 -16.29 3.53 -13.33
C ALA A 268 -16.49 2.10 -13.86
N PHE A 269 -16.55 1.90 -15.18
CA PHE A 269 -16.49 0.58 -15.80
C PHE A 269 -15.10 -0.01 -15.53
N GLN A 270 -14.93 -0.46 -14.28
CA GLN A 270 -13.78 -1.16 -13.76
C GLN A 270 -13.70 -2.41 -14.63
N THR A 271 -12.75 -2.43 -15.57
CA THR A 271 -12.22 -3.67 -16.16
C THR A 271 -12.24 -4.70 -15.06
N GLY A 272 -13.02 -5.77 -15.23
CA GLY A 272 -13.64 -6.59 -14.17
C GLY A 272 -12.72 -7.31 -13.19
N ILE A 273 -11.52 -6.79 -12.92
CA ILE A 273 -10.45 -7.28 -12.08
C ILE A 273 -10.20 -6.22 -10.98
N GLU A 274 -10.63 -6.51 -9.76
CA GLU A 274 -10.29 -5.75 -8.54
C GLU A 274 -8.98 -6.31 -7.96
N THR A 275 -8.13 -5.51 -7.31
CA THR A 275 -6.86 -5.99 -6.71
C THR A 275 -6.85 -5.70 -5.21
N ILE A 276 -6.54 -6.72 -4.40
CA ILE A 276 -6.65 -6.70 -2.93
C ILE A 276 -5.50 -7.50 -2.32
N ASP A 277 -5.07 -7.13 -1.12
CA ASP A 277 -4.07 -7.86 -0.35
C ASP A 277 -4.71 -9.01 0.46
N LEU A 278 -3.98 -10.11 0.67
CA LEU A 278 -4.48 -11.27 1.42
C LEU A 278 -4.94 -10.92 2.85
N ASP A 279 -4.29 -9.95 3.49
CA ASP A 279 -4.60 -9.47 4.84
C ASP A 279 -5.97 -8.77 4.96
N ASP A 280 -6.55 -8.32 3.84
CA ASP A 280 -7.83 -7.62 3.79
C ASP A 280 -9.03 -8.56 3.49
N LEU A 281 -8.79 -9.86 3.37
CA LEU A 281 -9.80 -10.88 3.11
C LEU A 281 -10.27 -11.57 4.40
N ASP A 282 -11.55 -11.93 4.44
CA ASP A 282 -12.11 -12.69 5.55
C ASP A 282 -11.65 -14.15 5.45
N PHE A 283 -11.18 -14.73 6.55
CA PHE A 283 -10.74 -16.13 6.62
C PHE A 283 -11.74 -16.95 7.44
N ASP A 284 -12.16 -18.10 6.89
CA ASP A 284 -13.06 -19.06 7.55
C ASP A 284 -12.24 -20.21 8.15
N GLU A 285 -12.04 -20.18 9.47
CA GLU A 285 -11.24 -21.17 10.20
C GLU A 285 -11.81 -22.61 10.15
N GLU A 286 -13.11 -22.79 9.89
CA GLU A 286 -13.72 -24.14 9.83
C GLU A 286 -13.44 -24.84 8.49
N LYS A 287 -13.25 -24.06 7.43
CA LYS A 287 -13.09 -24.54 6.05
C LYS A 287 -11.71 -24.27 5.47
N GLU A 288 -10.86 -23.55 6.20
CA GLU A 288 -9.52 -23.13 5.76
C GLU A 288 -9.56 -22.40 4.39
N GLU A 289 -10.56 -21.53 4.21
CA GLU A 289 -10.79 -20.77 2.98
C GLU A 289 -10.80 -19.26 3.23
N TRP A 290 -10.20 -18.48 2.33
CA TRP A 290 -10.40 -17.04 2.25
C TRP A 290 -11.63 -16.75 1.42
N TYR A 291 -12.43 -15.77 1.83
CA TYR A 291 -13.62 -15.38 1.09
C TYR A 291 -13.87 -13.86 1.11
N ARG A 292 -14.66 -13.41 0.13
CA ARG A 292 -15.17 -12.03 0.07
C ARG A 292 -16.48 -11.96 -0.70
N SER A 293 -17.29 -10.98 -0.33
CA SER A 293 -18.50 -10.64 -1.09
C SER A 293 -18.17 -10.03 -2.45
N CYS A 294 -19.01 -10.32 -3.43
CA CYS A 294 -18.92 -9.76 -4.78
C CYS A 294 -20.00 -8.70 -4.99
N ARG A 295 -19.69 -7.69 -5.83
CA ARG A 295 -20.64 -6.65 -6.25
C ARG A 295 -21.89 -7.16 -6.98
N CYS A 296 -21.93 -8.45 -7.37
CA CYS A 296 -23.16 -9.08 -7.88
C CYS A 296 -24.17 -9.42 -6.77
N GLY A 297 -23.80 -9.30 -5.50
CA GLY A 297 -24.65 -9.60 -4.35
C GLY A 297 -24.44 -10.99 -3.74
N ASN A 298 -23.45 -11.77 -4.19
CA ASN A 298 -23.04 -12.99 -3.50
C ASN A 298 -22.06 -12.65 -2.35
N ASP A 299 -22.45 -12.97 -1.12
CA ASP A 299 -21.66 -12.73 0.09
C ASP A 299 -20.35 -13.54 0.15
N ARG A 300 -20.29 -14.68 -0.55
CA ARG A 300 -19.09 -15.52 -0.72
C ARG A 300 -18.76 -15.70 -2.21
N GLY A 301 -18.81 -14.58 -2.94
CA GLY A 301 -18.60 -14.57 -4.38
C GLY A 301 -17.19 -14.98 -4.79
N TYR A 302 -16.17 -14.58 -4.04
CA TYR A 302 -14.78 -15.00 -4.22
C TYR A 302 -14.40 -15.92 -3.08
N ARG A 303 -13.86 -17.10 -3.39
CA ARG A 303 -13.33 -18.05 -2.41
C ARG A 303 -12.14 -18.82 -2.99
N PHE A 304 -11.14 -19.09 -2.17
CA PHE A 304 -9.96 -19.86 -2.54
C PHE A 304 -9.28 -20.38 -1.26
N THR A 305 -8.44 -21.39 -1.41
CA THR A 305 -7.79 -22.15 -0.32
C THR A 305 -6.28 -21.94 -0.31
N GLU A 306 -5.61 -22.50 0.69
CA GLU A 306 -4.15 -22.38 0.83
C GLU A 306 -3.42 -23.06 -0.33
N ALA A 307 -3.98 -24.17 -0.83
CA ALA A 307 -3.45 -24.85 -2.01
C ALA A 307 -3.41 -23.95 -3.25
N ASP A 308 -4.41 -23.07 -3.43
CA ASP A 308 -4.46 -22.13 -4.55
C ASP A 308 -3.38 -21.03 -4.43
N LEU A 309 -3.03 -20.65 -3.19
CA LEU A 309 -1.94 -19.72 -2.91
C LEU A 309 -0.58 -20.39 -3.09
N GLU A 310 -0.43 -21.65 -2.69
CA GLU A 310 0.82 -22.41 -2.86
C GLU A 310 1.14 -22.59 -4.35
N GLU A 311 0.15 -22.93 -5.18
CA GLU A 311 0.31 -23.01 -6.64
C GLU A 311 0.73 -21.66 -7.26
N ALA A 312 0.18 -20.55 -6.74
CA ALA A 312 0.50 -19.20 -7.20
C ALA A 312 1.73 -18.59 -6.50
N GLY A 313 2.42 -19.33 -5.64
CA GLY A 313 3.46 -18.82 -4.73
C GLY A 313 4.64 -18.15 -5.43
N GLU A 314 5.03 -18.63 -6.62
CA GLU A 314 6.10 -18.03 -7.42
C GLU A 314 5.73 -16.64 -7.98
N LEU A 315 4.44 -16.38 -8.18
CA LEU A 315 3.93 -15.12 -8.72
C LEU A 315 3.63 -14.11 -7.60
N GLY A 316 3.31 -14.58 -6.39
CA GLY A 316 2.86 -13.75 -5.27
C GLY A 316 1.49 -13.09 -5.51
N GLU A 317 0.74 -13.57 -6.50
CA GLU A 317 -0.62 -13.13 -6.78
C GLU A 317 -1.48 -14.28 -7.33
N VAL A 318 -2.71 -14.41 -6.82
CA VAL A 318 -3.70 -15.40 -7.28
C VAL A 318 -4.91 -14.70 -7.91
N MET A 319 -5.42 -15.25 -9.01
CA MET A 319 -6.57 -14.72 -9.75
C MET A 319 -7.82 -15.56 -9.46
N VAL A 320 -8.80 -14.96 -8.79
CA VAL A 320 -10.00 -15.65 -8.29
C VAL A 320 -11.23 -15.15 -9.04
N GLY A 321 -11.92 -16.05 -9.73
CA GLY A 321 -13.19 -15.74 -10.39
C GLY A 321 -14.36 -15.73 -9.39
N CYS A 322 -15.34 -14.87 -9.62
CA CYS A 322 -16.59 -14.93 -8.87
C CYS A 322 -17.39 -16.18 -9.24
N ALA A 323 -17.98 -16.86 -8.25
CA ALA A 323 -18.80 -18.06 -8.49
C ALA A 323 -20.07 -17.78 -9.32
N ASP A 324 -20.64 -16.57 -9.20
CA ASP A 324 -21.96 -16.24 -9.77
C ASP A 324 -21.92 -15.17 -10.88
N CYS A 325 -20.74 -14.69 -11.28
CA CYS A 325 -20.61 -13.72 -12.36
C CYS A 325 -19.22 -13.78 -13.04
N SER A 326 -18.99 -12.98 -14.08
CA SER A 326 -17.74 -12.95 -14.84
C SER A 326 -16.65 -12.03 -14.27
N LEU A 327 -16.78 -11.67 -12.99
CA LEU A 327 -15.81 -10.81 -12.32
C LEU A 327 -14.63 -11.59 -11.77
N TRP A 328 -13.50 -10.92 -11.70
CA TRP A 328 -12.24 -11.45 -11.24
C TRP A 328 -11.70 -10.59 -10.10
N LEU A 329 -11.00 -11.24 -9.18
CA LEU A 329 -10.32 -10.64 -8.06
C LEU A 329 -8.86 -11.08 -8.11
N ARG A 330 -7.93 -10.14 -8.13
CA ARG A 330 -6.50 -10.39 -8.00
C ARG A 330 -6.10 -10.22 -6.55
N VAL A 331 -5.61 -11.28 -5.93
CA VAL A 331 -5.18 -11.27 -4.53
C VAL A 331 -3.67 -11.34 -4.45
N GLY A 332 -3.03 -10.30 -3.92
CA GLY A 332 -1.59 -10.27 -3.68
C GLY A 332 -1.22 -10.88 -2.33
N PHE A 333 -0.17 -11.69 -2.29
CA PHE A 333 0.36 -12.29 -1.07
C PHE A 333 1.89 -12.43 -1.13
N ALA A 334 2.52 -12.55 0.03
CA ALA A 334 3.96 -12.75 0.13
C ALA A 334 4.22 -14.08 0.86
N VAL A 335 4.93 -15.00 0.20
CA VAL A 335 5.42 -16.22 0.83
C VAL A 335 6.62 -15.86 1.69
N VAL A 336 6.59 -16.27 2.96
CA VAL A 336 7.72 -16.13 3.89
C VAL A 336 8.34 -17.50 4.03
N ASP A 337 9.52 -17.72 3.44
CA ASP A 337 10.27 -18.96 3.63
C ASP A 337 10.71 -19.07 5.09
N ASP A 338 10.29 -20.14 5.78
CA ASP A 338 10.68 -20.46 7.15
C ASP A 338 12.10 -21.07 7.21
N ASP A 339 13.06 -20.45 6.52
CA ASP A 339 14.47 -20.80 6.62
C ASP A 339 15.12 -19.93 7.71
N GLY A 340 14.87 -20.26 8.99
CA GLY A 340 15.30 -19.42 10.10
C GLY A 340 15.64 -20.06 11.44
N ASP A 341 15.22 -21.30 11.73
CA ASP A 341 15.50 -21.94 13.01
C ASP A 341 16.72 -22.88 12.93
N GLN A 342 17.92 -22.30 12.84
CA GLN A 342 19.16 -22.96 13.25
C GLN A 342 19.51 -22.50 14.66
N GLU A 343 19.28 -23.38 15.63
CA GLU A 343 19.75 -23.29 17.01
C GLU A 343 21.27 -23.04 17.05
N HIS A 344 21.66 -21.80 17.30
CA HIS A 344 23.03 -21.48 17.72
C HIS A 344 23.16 -21.77 19.23
N GLU A 345 23.46 -23.02 19.58
CA GLU A 345 23.99 -23.37 20.90
C GLU A 345 25.30 -22.62 21.15
N ALA A 346 25.26 -21.65 22.06
CA ALA A 346 26.43 -20.99 22.62
C ALA A 346 27.13 -21.95 23.60
N LYS A 347 28.18 -22.63 23.13
CA LYS A 347 29.17 -23.29 24.00
C LYS A 347 29.98 -22.23 24.75
N GLY A 348 29.65 -22.03 26.03
CA GLY A 348 30.54 -21.46 27.04
C GLY A 348 31.06 -22.58 27.93
N GLY A 349 32.38 -22.81 27.91
CA GLY A 349 33.03 -23.90 28.62
C GLY A 349 33.20 -23.66 30.11
N GLU A 350 33.28 -24.76 30.86
CA GLU A 350 34.00 -24.85 32.13
C GLU A 350 34.88 -26.11 32.10
N GLU A 351 36.12 -25.90 32.55
CA GLU A 351 37.23 -26.83 32.64
C GLU A 351 36.97 -27.91 33.69
N GLU A 352 37.24 -29.19 33.41
CA GLU A 352 37.77 -30.13 34.41
C GLU A 352 38.63 -31.25 33.76
N GLY A 353 39.90 -31.30 34.17
CA GLY A 353 40.38 -32.46 34.93
C GLY A 353 40.63 -33.79 34.19
N MET A 354 41.85 -33.90 33.67
CA MET A 354 42.61 -35.11 33.37
C MET A 354 42.49 -36.28 34.38
N ALA A 355 42.36 -37.51 33.84
CA ALA A 355 43.04 -38.77 34.21
C ALA A 355 42.16 -39.99 34.58
N GLY A 356 42.47 -41.15 33.96
CA GLY A 356 42.50 -42.44 34.68
C GLY A 356 41.51 -43.54 34.27
N GLU A 357 41.83 -44.27 33.20
CA GLU A 357 41.89 -45.74 33.10
C GLU A 357 41.18 -46.63 34.17
N ARG A 358 40.26 -47.53 33.75
CA ARG A 358 40.28 -49.02 33.94
C ARG A 358 38.89 -49.71 33.95
N LYS A 359 38.80 -50.76 33.11
CA LYS A 359 38.22 -52.13 33.26
C LYS A 359 36.96 -52.44 34.11
N GLY A 360 36.16 -53.37 33.58
CA GLY A 360 35.31 -54.35 34.29
C GLY A 360 33.82 -54.16 33.95
N GLU A 361 33.15 -54.97 33.12
CA GLU A 361 32.86 -56.42 33.20
C GLU A 361 31.85 -56.80 34.31
N GLU A 362 30.78 -57.46 33.86
CA GLU A 362 29.91 -58.43 34.57
C GLU A 362 28.72 -58.00 35.46
N HIS A 363 27.56 -58.59 35.10
CA HIS A 363 26.55 -59.28 35.93
C HIS A 363 25.85 -58.50 37.07
N SER A 364 24.71 -58.89 37.63
CA SER A 364 23.56 -59.77 37.35
C SER A 364 22.68 -59.61 38.61
N GLU A 365 21.36 -59.75 38.46
CA GLU A 365 20.42 -60.14 39.53
C GLU A 365 20.26 -59.31 40.82
N GLY A 366 18.99 -59.06 41.14
CA GLY A 366 18.52 -58.67 42.47
C GLY A 366 17.09 -58.14 42.34
N GLY A 367 16.04 -58.71 42.93
CA GLY A 367 15.99 -59.49 44.16
C GLY A 367 14.90 -58.87 45.04
N ARG A 368 13.73 -59.50 45.05
CA ARG A 368 12.57 -59.30 45.95
C ARG A 368 12.97 -59.14 47.42
N ILE A 369 12.40 -58.15 48.12
CA ILE A 369 11.93 -58.14 49.53
C ILE A 369 10.85 -57.01 49.57
N GLY A 370 9.62 -57.11 50.09
CA GLY A 370 9.09 -57.90 51.20
C GLY A 370 8.77 -56.96 52.37
N ASP A 371 7.59 -57.11 52.98
CA ASP A 371 7.12 -56.48 54.23
C ASP A 371 6.57 -55.04 54.13
N GLY A 372 5.46 -54.65 54.78
CA GLY A 372 4.68 -55.32 55.81
C GLY A 372 3.37 -54.55 56.08
N GLU A 373 2.38 -55.32 56.48
CA GLU A 373 0.99 -55.01 56.81
C GLU A 373 0.86 -54.49 58.25
N GLU A 374 0.07 -53.44 58.52
CA GLU A 374 -0.69 -53.39 59.78
C GLU A 374 -1.92 -52.45 59.72
N ARG A 375 -3.00 -52.96 60.31
CA ARG A 375 -4.39 -52.48 60.30
C ARG A 375 -4.71 -51.66 61.56
N GLN A 376 -5.70 -50.79 61.45
CA GLN A 376 -6.78 -50.47 62.43
C GLN A 376 -7.56 -49.26 61.84
N GLY A 377 -8.88 -49.26 61.63
CA GLY A 377 -9.98 -49.81 62.40
C GLY A 377 -10.75 -48.65 63.03
N LYS A 378 -11.94 -48.30 62.51
CA LYS A 378 -12.92 -47.41 63.18
C LYS A 378 -14.33 -47.75 62.70
N ASP A 379 -15.02 -48.53 63.52
CA ASP A 379 -16.47 -48.72 63.55
C ASP A 379 -17.15 -47.54 64.26
N SER A 380 -18.23 -47.01 63.70
CA SER A 380 -19.61 -47.17 64.21
C SER A 380 -20.56 -46.21 63.50
#